data_AF-A0A7W1QSY9-F1
#
_entry.id   AF-A0A7W1QSY9-F1
#
_cell.length_a   1.000
_cell.length_b   1.000
_cell.length_c   1.000
_cell.angle_alpha   90.00
_cell.angle_beta   90.00
_cell.angle_gamma   90.00
#
_symmetry.space_group_name_H-M   'P 1'
#
loop_
_entity.id
_entity.type
_entity.pdbx_description
1 polymer ?
#
loop_
_entity_poly.entity_id
_entity_poly.type
_entity_poly.pdbx_seq_one_letter_code
_entity_poly.pdbx_strand_id
1 'polypeptide(L)' 'MSEHENHRPLIFSVVEDDGENVTIEITEEDYQRDLAAGIAEEDTLKPGRYKMKRGGFLARHPDMKIKESKRA' A
#
# COMPACT_ATOMS: atom_id res chain seq x y z
N MET A 1 -0.08 -9.22 27.04
CA MET A 1 -1.34 -8.77 26.42
C MET A 1 -0.97 -8.33 25.02
N SER A 2 -1.01 -9.22 24.03
CA SER A 2 -0.79 -8.82 22.64
C SER A 2 -2.07 -8.16 22.18
N GLU A 3 -2.07 -6.84 22.10
CA GLU A 3 -3.12 -6.09 21.41
C GLU A 3 -3.13 -6.61 19.97
N HIS A 4 -4.19 -7.33 19.62
CA HIS A 4 -4.49 -7.61 18.22
C HIS A 4 -4.94 -6.27 17.62
N GLU A 5 -3.98 -5.45 17.17
CA GLU A 5 -4.29 -4.38 16.24
C GLU A 5 -5.02 -5.03 15.07
N ASN A 6 -6.31 -4.74 14.99
CA ASN A 6 -7.17 -5.18 13.91
C ASN A 6 -6.76 -4.39 12.67
N HIS A 7 -5.61 -4.73 12.08
CA HIS A 7 -5.12 -4.10 10.86
C HIS A 7 -6.06 -4.48 9.73
N ARG A 8 -7.11 -3.68 9.55
CA ARG A 8 -7.92 -3.72 8.35
C ARG A 8 -7.07 -3.16 7.20
N PRO A 9 -7.03 -3.84 6.04
CA PRO A 9 -6.30 -3.32 4.90
C PRO A 9 -6.95 -2.02 4.44
N LEU A 10 -6.12 -1.04 4.04
CA LEU A 10 -6.58 0.12 3.28
C LEU A 10 -7.27 -0.36 2.02
N ILE A 11 -8.41 0.25 1.69
CA ILE A 11 -9.16 -0.07 0.48
C ILE A 11 -8.99 1.08 -0.49
N PHE A 12 -8.60 0.74 -1.71
CA PHE A 12 -8.37 1.67 -2.80
C PHE A 12 -8.68 1.01 -4.13
N SER A 13 -8.96 1.82 -5.15
CA SER A 13 -9.23 1.33 -6.50
C SER A 13 -7.96 1.37 -7.34
N VAL A 14 -7.62 0.25 -8.00
CA VAL A 14 -6.56 0.22 -9.01
C VAL A 14 -7.18 0.65 -10.34
N VAL A 15 -6.69 1.76 -10.90
CA VAL A 15 -7.20 2.33 -12.15
C VAL A 15 -6.38 1.89 -13.35
N GLU A 16 -5.06 1.71 -13.18
CA GLU A 16 -4.15 1.22 -14.21
C GLU A 16 -3.11 0.29 -13.56
N ASP A 17 -2.79 -0.85 -14.19
CA ASP A 17 -1.68 -1.73 -13.82
C ASP A 17 -1.05 -2.29 -15.10
N ASP A 18 0.21 -1.94 -15.36
CA ASP A 18 0.98 -2.47 -16.50
C ASP A 18 1.97 -3.57 -16.07
N GLY A 19 1.90 -4.03 -14.82
CA GLY A 19 2.77 -5.01 -14.19
C GLY A 19 3.97 -4.38 -13.45
N GLU A 20 4.47 -3.23 -13.91
CA GLU A 20 5.58 -2.50 -13.28
C GLU A 20 5.08 -1.23 -12.58
N ASN A 21 4.14 -0.51 -13.18
CA ASN A 21 3.51 0.69 -12.68
C ASN A 21 2.06 0.39 -12.31
N VAL A 22 1.64 0.93 -11.17
CA VAL A 22 0.27 0.84 -10.67
C VAL A 22 -0.22 2.25 -10.39
N THR A 23 -1.37 2.61 -10.94
CA THR A 23 -2.06 3.84 -10.60
C THR A 23 -3.26 3.49 -9.74
N ILE A 24 -3.31 4.03 -8.52
CA ILE A 24 -4.45 3.87 -7.62
C ILE A 24 -5.19 5.20 -7.46
N GLU A 25 -6.48 5.11 -7.19
CA GLU A 25 -7.33 6.23 -6.84
C GLU A 25 -7.93 6.01 -5.45
N ILE A 26 -7.84 7.05 -4.63
CA ILE A 26 -8.47 7.14 -3.32
C ILE A 26 -9.59 8.14 -3.43
N THR A 27 -10.83 7.68 -3.25
CA THR A 27 -11.98 8.59 -3.19
C THR A 27 -12.11 9.22 -1.80
N GLU A 28 -12.92 10.26 -1.67
CA GLU A 28 -13.25 10.85 -0.36
C GLU A 28 -13.92 9.80 0.54
N GLU A 29 -14.81 8.98 -0.01
CA GLU A 29 -15.50 7.94 0.75
C GLU A 29 -14.52 6.88 1.28
N ASP A 30 -13.53 6.49 0.47
CA ASP A 30 -12.50 5.54 0.88
C ASP A 30 -11.64 6.10 2.03
N TYR A 31 -11.19 7.35 1.89
CA TYR A 31 -10.43 8.06 2.92
C TYR A 31 -11.21 8.18 4.25
N GLN A 32 -12.46 8.64 4.19
CA GLN A 32 -13.29 8.79 5.38
C GLN A 32 -13.61 7.45 6.05
N ARG A 33 -13.77 6.38 5.27
CA ARG A 33 -13.95 5.02 5.82
C ARG A 33 -12.72 4.57 6.58
N ASP A 34 -11.53 4.85 6.07
CA ASP A 34 -10.27 4.43 6.67
C ASP A 34 -10.00 5.22 7.98
N LEU A 35 -10.31 6.52 7.99
CA LEU A 35 -10.32 7.33 9.22
C LEU A 35 -11.34 6.81 10.24
N ALA A 36 -12.56 6.49 9.80
CA ALA A 36 -13.60 5.95 10.66
C ALA A 36 -13.25 4.55 11.20
N ALA A 37 -12.36 3.82 10.53
CA ALA A 37 -11.80 2.56 11.00
C ALA A 37 -10.68 2.74 12.04
N GLY A 38 -10.31 3.98 12.37
CA GLY A 38 -9.31 4.33 13.38
C GLY A 38 -7.88 4.38 12.86
N ILE A 39 -7.69 4.39 11.53
CA ILE A 39 -6.36 4.57 10.94
C ILE A 39 -5.97 6.04 11.10
N ALA A 40 -4.75 6.30 11.58
CA ALA A 40 -4.26 7.65 11.79
C ALA A 40 -4.12 8.38 10.44
N GLU A 41 -4.40 9.68 10.40
CA GLU A 41 -4.36 10.45 9.14
C GLU A 41 -2.98 10.33 8.46
N GLU A 42 -1.89 10.32 9.23
CA GLU A 42 -0.52 10.15 8.75
C GLU A 42 -0.23 8.80 8.10
N ASP A 43 -1.02 7.77 8.43
CA ASP A 43 -0.90 6.40 7.91
C ASP A 43 -1.89 6.13 6.76
N THR A 44 -2.74 7.12 6.42
CA THR A 44 -3.69 7.04 5.31
C THR A 44 -3.20 7.80 4.06
N LEU A 45 -3.66 7.38 2.88
CA LEU A 45 -3.51 8.17 1.67
C LEU A 45 -4.68 9.14 1.56
N LYS A 46 -4.39 10.42 1.28
CA LYS A 46 -5.41 11.44 1.06
C LYS A 46 -6.19 11.17 -0.24
N PRO A 47 -7.38 11.76 -0.41
CA PRO A 47 -8.12 11.64 -1.66
C PRO A 47 -7.28 12.14 -2.85
N GLY A 48 -7.23 11.33 -3.92
CA GLY A 48 -6.43 11.65 -5.10
C GLY A 48 -5.94 10.43 -5.86
N ARG A 49 -5.17 10.71 -6.93
CA ARG A 49 -4.62 9.70 -7.84
C ARG A 49 -3.12 9.56 -7.63
N TYR A 50 -2.68 8.35 -7.32
CA TYR A 50 -1.30 8.04 -6.97
C TYR A 50 -0.69 7.09 -7.99
N LYS A 51 0.43 7.49 -8.58
CA LYS A 51 1.23 6.64 -9.46
C LYS A 51 2.37 6.01 -8.66
N MET A 52 2.39 4.69 -8.63
CA MET A 52 3.35 3.88 -7.90
C MET A 52 4.10 2.95 -8.86
N LYS A 53 5.29 2.53 -8.44
CA LYS A 53 6.10 1.54 -9.16
C LYS A 53 6.29 0.30 -8.28
N ARG A 54 5.75 -0.83 -8.72
CA ARG A 54 5.87 -2.12 -8.03
C ARG A 54 7.34 -2.50 -7.92
N GLY A 55 7.78 -2.82 -6.72
CA GLY A 55 9.19 -3.16 -6.47
C GLY A 55 10.19 -2.05 -6.78
N GLY A 56 9.75 -0.79 -6.98
CA GLY A 56 10.64 0.33 -7.28
C GLY A 56 11.69 0.57 -6.19
N PHE A 57 11.35 0.28 -4.93
CA PHE A 57 12.30 0.30 -3.81
C PHE A 57 13.44 -0.71 -4.02
N LEU A 58 13.12 -1.98 -4.30
CA LEU A 58 14.11 -3.02 -4.57
C LEU A 58 14.91 -2.79 -5.86
N ALA A 59 14.34 -2.05 -6.82
CA ALA A 59 15.06 -1.62 -8.02
C ALA A 59 16.12 -0.56 -7.70
N ARG A 60 15.87 0.33 -6.72
CA ARG A 60 16.84 1.35 -6.26
C ARG A 60 17.85 0.82 -5.24
N HIS A 61 17.48 -0.24 -4.51
CA HIS A 61 18.31 -0.90 -3.52
C HIS A 61 18.53 -2.38 -3.90
N PRO A 62 19.30 -2.65 -4.96
CA PRO A 62 19.52 -4.01 -5.45
C PRO A 62 20.27 -4.91 -4.44
N ASP A 63 21.01 -4.31 -3.52
CA ASP A 63 21.67 -4.94 -2.37
C ASP A 63 20.70 -5.51 -1.33
N MET A 64 19.48 -4.96 -1.26
CA MET A 64 18.41 -5.44 -0.37
C MET A 64 17.56 -6.55 -0.99
N LYS A 65 17.85 -7.00 -2.22
CA LYS A 65 17.23 -8.20 -2.76
C LYS A 65 17.66 -9.40 -1.92
N ILE A 66 16.75 -9.90 -1.09
CA ILE A 66 16.90 -11.19 -0.40
C ILE A 66 17.11 -12.24 -1.51
N LYS A 67 18.34 -12.76 -1.61
CA LYS A 67 18.63 -13.91 -2.47
C LYS A 67 17.68 -15.01 -2.05
N GLU A 68 16.89 -15.53 -3.00
CA GLU A 68 15.90 -16.58 -2.77
C GLU A 68 16.44 -17.61 -1.78
N SER A 69 15.89 -17.62 -0.56
CA SER A 69 16.06 -18.77 0.30
C SER A 69 15.24 -19.87 -0.35
N LYS A 70 15.92 -20.82 -1.00
CA LYS A 70 15.30 -22.06 -1.49
C LYS A 70 14.48 -22.62 -0.33
N ARG A 71 13.16 -22.52 -0.41
CA ARG A 71 12.27 -23.29 0.46
C ARG A 71 12.57 -24.75 0.14
N ALA A 72 13.23 -25.41 1.10
CA ALA A 72 13.46 -26.85 1.11
C ALA A 72 12.14 -27.59 1.24
#